data_AF-A0A6I9NI00-F1
#
_entry.id   AF-A0A6I9NI00-F1
#
_cell.length_a   1.000
_cell.length_b   1.000
_cell.length_c   1.000
_cell.angle_alpha   90.00
_cell.angle_beta   90.00
_cell.angle_gamma   90.00
#
_symmetry.space_group_name_H-M   'P 1'
#
loop_
_entity.id
_entity.type
_entity.pdbx_description
1 polymer ?
#
loop_
_entity_poly.entity_id
_entity_poly.type
_entity_poly.pdbx_seq_one_letter_code
_entity_poly.pdbx_strand_id
1 'polypeptide(L)'
;NHSCFVSFSSASRERSIIERGLTSFHDVSCIRFVRRTGQRDFLNIHSDGGCYSYVGRRGYSQTVSLDQQGCLYHSTVQHELLHALGFNHEQCRSDRDQHIWILWKNIHPLKHPQISP
;
A
#
# COMPACT_ATOMS: atom_id res chain seq x y z
N ASN A 1 -4.98 7.65 -19.10
CA ASN A 1 -5.29 6.25 -18.75
C ASN A 1 -4.59 5.94 -17.44
N HIS A 2 -5.32 5.88 -16.32
CA HIS A 2 -4.72 5.76 -14.96
C HIS A 2 -4.60 4.30 -14.53
N SER A 3 -3.83 3.53 -15.30
CA SER A 3 -3.62 2.10 -15.05
C SER A 3 -2.40 1.85 -14.17
N CYS A 4 -2.58 1.03 -13.14
CA CYS A 4 -1.52 0.53 -12.27
C CYS A 4 -1.30 -0.96 -12.55
N PHE A 5 -0.14 -1.31 -13.10
CA PHE A 5 0.14 -2.70 -13.48
C PHE A 5 0.57 -3.52 -12.26
N VAL A 6 0.00 -4.71 -12.09
CA VAL A 6 0.28 -5.60 -10.96
C VAL A 6 0.73 -6.99 -11.41
N SER A 7 1.68 -7.56 -10.70
CA SER A 7 2.13 -8.94 -10.81
C SER A 7 1.99 -9.62 -9.44
N PHE A 8 1.77 -10.93 -9.45
CA PHE A 8 1.64 -11.74 -8.25
C PHE A 8 2.65 -12.87 -8.33
N SER A 9 3.47 -13.06 -7.29
CA SER A 9 4.55 -14.05 -7.32
C SER A 9 4.09 -15.49 -7.02
N SER A 10 2.86 -15.70 -6.53
CA SER A 10 2.31 -17.05 -6.29
C SER A 10 0.79 -17.14 -6.46
N ALA A 11 0.31 -18.37 -6.66
CA ALA A 11 -1.11 -18.72 -6.63
C ALA A 11 -1.57 -18.82 -5.17
N SER A 12 -1.69 -17.69 -4.46
CA SER A 12 -2.21 -17.72 -3.09
C SER A 12 -3.70 -18.08 -3.10
N ARG A 13 -4.12 -18.87 -2.10
CA ARG A 13 -5.53 -19.18 -1.85
C ARG A 13 -6.32 -17.93 -1.45
N GLU A 14 -5.64 -16.87 -1.01
CA GLU A 14 -6.25 -15.61 -0.58
C GLU A 14 -6.29 -14.51 -1.66
N ARG A 15 -6.01 -14.87 -2.91
CA ARG A 15 -5.98 -13.94 -4.05
C ARG A 15 -7.28 -13.15 -4.21
N SER A 16 -8.42 -13.71 -3.82
CA SER A 16 -9.71 -13.04 -3.86
C SER A 16 -9.80 -11.80 -2.97
N ILE A 17 -9.11 -11.76 -1.82
CA ILE A 17 -9.09 -10.58 -0.94
C ILE A 17 -8.29 -9.46 -1.61
N ILE A 18 -7.14 -9.81 -2.19
CA ILE A 18 -6.29 -8.85 -2.88
C ILE A 18 -7.01 -8.30 -4.12
N GLU A 19 -7.62 -9.18 -4.92
CA GLU A 19 -8.38 -8.79 -6.11
C GLU A 19 -9.56 -7.88 -5.75
N ARG A 20 -10.32 -8.18 -4.68
CA ARG A 20 -11.37 -7.27 -4.19
C ARG A 20 -10.81 -5.90 -3.77
N GLY A 21 -9.68 -5.88 -3.06
CA GLY A 21 -9.00 -4.64 -2.69
C GLY A 21 -8.61 -3.82 -3.92
N LEU A 22 -8.03 -4.45 -4.94
CA LEU A 22 -7.66 -3.81 -6.22
C LEU A 22 -8.88 -3.27 -6.97
N THR A 23 -9.98 -4.03 -7.05
CA THR A 23 -11.18 -3.61 -7.79
C THR A 23 -11.99 -2.55 -7.04
N SER A 24 -11.89 -2.48 -5.71
CA SER A 24 -12.62 -1.47 -4.91
C SER A 24 -12.29 -0.02 -5.32
N PHE A 25 -11.09 0.24 -5.84
CA PHE A 25 -10.72 1.56 -6.36
C PHE A 25 -11.44 1.92 -7.66
N HIS A 26 -11.95 0.93 -8.40
CA HIS A 26 -12.58 1.15 -9.70
C HIS A 26 -13.94 1.83 -9.55
N ASP A 27 -14.62 1.57 -8.43
CA ASP A 27 -15.97 2.05 -8.12
C ASP A 27 -16.00 3.52 -7.69
N VAL A 28 -14.90 4.01 -7.11
CA VAL A 28 -14.83 5.33 -6.46
C VAL A 28 -13.80 6.27 -7.09
N SER A 29 -13.02 5.78 -8.06
CA SER A 29 -11.96 6.56 -8.69
C SER A 29 -11.75 6.16 -10.16
N CYS A 30 -10.86 6.88 -10.83
CA CYS A 30 -10.40 6.52 -12.18
C CYS A 30 -9.20 5.55 -12.19
N ILE A 31 -8.69 5.13 -11.03
CA ILE A 31 -7.55 4.20 -10.93
C ILE A 31 -7.98 2.81 -11.36
N ARG A 32 -7.16 2.16 -12.20
CA ARG A 32 -7.41 0.79 -12.68
C ARG A 32 -6.18 -0.07 -12.42
N PHE A 33 -6.25 -0.91 -11.38
CA PHE A 33 -5.27 -1.97 -11.19
C PHE A 33 -5.48 -3.09 -12.21
N VAL A 34 -4.46 -3.39 -13.00
CA VAL A 34 -4.55 -4.31 -14.14
C VAL A 34 -3.37 -5.28 -14.14
N ARG A 35 -3.61 -6.52 -14.60
CA ARG A 35 -2.54 -7.51 -14.69
C ARG A 35 -1.43 -7.03 -15.63
N ARG A 36 -0.19 -7.12 -15.17
CA ARG A 36 1.00 -6.83 -15.97
C ARG A 36 1.13 -7.82 -17.12
N THR A 37 1.47 -7.32 -18.31
CA THR A 37 1.78 -8.12 -19.51
C THR A 37 3.20 -7.88 -20.04
N GLY A 38 3.86 -6.80 -19.59
CA GLY A 38 5.22 -6.45 -20.02
C GLY A 38 5.67 -5.05 -19.63
N GLN A 39 4.84 -4.32 -18.87
CA GLN A 39 5.11 -2.94 -18.50
C GLN A 39 6.34 -2.88 -17.59
N ARG A 40 7.20 -1.88 -17.83
CA ARG A 40 8.45 -1.69 -17.07
C ARG A 40 8.15 -1.45 -15.59
N ASP A 41 7.18 -0.58 -15.31
CA ASP A 41 6.85 -0.13 -13.97
C ASP A 41 5.57 -0.85 -13.50
N PHE A 42 5.65 -1.55 -12.37
CA PHE A 42 4.55 -2.37 -11.86
C PHE A 42 4.72 -2.68 -10.37
N LEU A 43 3.61 -3.03 -9.72
CA LEU A 43 3.60 -3.52 -8.35
C LEU A 43 3.80 -5.04 -8.34
N ASN A 44 4.81 -5.52 -7.63
CA ASN A 44 5.03 -6.93 -7.37
C ASN A 44 4.44 -7.30 -6.00
N ILE A 45 3.23 -7.87 -6.02
CA ILE A 45 2.48 -8.22 -4.82
C ILE A 45 2.87 -9.62 -4.36
N HIS A 46 3.42 -9.72 -3.15
CA HIS A 46 3.86 -10.98 -2.55
C HIS A 46 3.98 -10.87 -1.02
N SER A 47 4.29 -11.98 -0.36
CA SER A 47 4.62 -12.00 1.07
C SER A 47 6.12 -11.77 1.23
N ASP A 48 6.50 -10.74 1.97
CA ASP A 48 7.89 -10.31 2.18
C ASP A 48 8.10 -9.66 3.56
N GLY A 49 7.49 -10.22 4.62
CA GLY A 49 7.79 -9.87 6.01
C GLY A 49 7.04 -8.63 6.52
N GLY A 50 5.71 -8.67 6.45
CA GLY A 50 4.77 -7.69 6.97
C GLY A 50 3.84 -7.10 5.92
N CYS A 51 3.17 -6.00 6.30
CA CYS A 51 2.30 -5.23 5.41
C CYS A 51 3.00 -3.90 5.12
N TYR A 52 3.40 -3.68 3.87
CA TYR A 52 4.03 -2.42 3.48
C TYR A 52 4.02 -2.20 1.97
N SER A 53 4.13 -0.93 1.57
CA SER A 53 4.49 -0.52 0.21
C SER A 53 5.37 0.72 0.22
N TYR A 54 6.05 0.96 -0.91
CA TYR A 54 6.68 2.25 -1.16
C TYR A 54 5.61 3.33 -1.40
N VAL A 55 5.92 4.56 -0.98
CA VAL A 55 5.07 5.71 -1.28
C VAL A 55 5.33 6.18 -2.71
N GLY A 56 4.32 6.00 -3.57
CA GLY A 56 4.33 6.43 -4.97
C GLY A 56 5.12 5.52 -5.92
N ARG A 57 5.22 5.96 -7.17
CA ARG A 57 5.91 5.22 -8.25
C ARG A 57 7.42 5.41 -8.15
N ARG A 58 8.14 4.32 -7.90
CA ARG A 58 9.61 4.29 -7.84
C ARG A 58 10.29 4.03 -9.18
N GLY A 59 9.55 3.48 -10.15
CA GLY A 59 10.09 2.97 -11.41
C GLY A 59 10.46 1.49 -11.31
N TYR A 60 10.40 0.76 -12.42
CA TYR A 60 10.61 -0.69 -12.46
C TYR A 60 9.65 -1.46 -11.53
N SER A 61 10.04 -2.68 -11.15
CA SER A 61 9.34 -3.48 -10.14
C SER A 61 9.43 -2.81 -8.77
N GLN A 62 8.31 -2.64 -8.08
CA GLN A 62 8.30 -2.24 -6.66
C GLN A 62 7.40 -3.17 -5.84
N THR A 63 7.84 -3.49 -4.63
CA THR A 63 7.13 -4.42 -3.74
C THR A 63 5.87 -3.80 -3.14
N VAL A 64 4.82 -4.60 -3.07
CA VAL A 64 3.72 -4.45 -2.11
C VAL A 64 3.71 -5.74 -1.30
N SER A 65 4.15 -5.69 -0.05
CA SER A 65 4.16 -6.85 0.82
C SER A 65 2.80 -7.00 1.48
N LEU A 66 2.19 -8.16 1.30
CA LEU A 66 0.96 -8.58 1.95
C LEU A 66 1.18 -9.99 2.49
N ASP A 67 1.74 -10.07 3.69
CA ASP A 67 1.96 -11.35 4.34
C ASP A 67 0.66 -12.13 4.57
N GLN A 68 0.75 -13.44 4.33
CA GLN A 68 -0.39 -14.33 4.47
C GLN A 68 -0.97 -14.30 5.88
N GLN A 69 -0.10 -14.15 6.87
CA GLN A 69 -0.47 -13.96 8.26
C GLN A 69 -0.49 -12.46 8.59
N GLY A 70 -1.70 -11.92 8.79
CA GLY A 70 -1.89 -10.59 9.38
C GLY A 70 -2.11 -9.44 8.39
N CYS A 71 -1.86 -9.61 7.09
CA CYS A 71 -2.05 -8.52 6.11
C CYS A 71 -3.25 -8.71 5.16
N LEU A 72 -3.81 -9.91 5.08
CA LEU A 72 -4.86 -10.24 4.13
C LEU A 72 -6.27 -9.84 4.60
N TYR A 73 -6.42 -8.56 4.91
CA TYR A 73 -7.69 -7.90 5.16
C TYR A 73 -7.96 -6.89 4.06
N HIS A 74 -9.23 -6.73 3.67
CA HIS A 74 -9.60 -5.81 2.59
C HIS A 74 -9.07 -4.38 2.82
N SER A 75 -9.21 -3.86 4.04
CA SER A 75 -8.72 -2.53 4.42
C SER A 75 -7.21 -2.42 4.38
N THR A 76 -6.48 -3.45 4.82
CA THR A 76 -5.01 -3.46 4.76
C THR A 76 -4.51 -3.47 3.32
N VAL A 77 -5.13 -4.27 2.43
CA VAL A 77 -4.81 -4.22 0.99
C VAL A 77 -5.02 -2.82 0.43
N GLN A 78 -6.14 -2.17 0.74
CA GLN A 78 -6.41 -0.79 0.29
C GLN A 78 -5.37 0.20 0.82
N HIS A 79 -4.97 0.07 2.08
CA HIS A 79 -3.95 0.91 2.72
C HIS A 79 -2.61 0.82 1.98
N GLU A 80 -2.12 -0.39 1.73
CA GLU A 80 -0.83 -0.56 1.02
C GLU A 80 -0.90 -0.09 -0.44
N LEU A 81 -2.07 -0.21 -1.08
CA LEU A 81 -2.29 0.33 -2.42
C LEU A 81 -2.34 1.87 -2.43
N LEU A 82 -2.88 2.50 -1.39
CA LEU A 82 -2.84 3.96 -1.23
C LEU A 82 -1.39 4.45 -1.07
N HIS A 83 -0.55 3.72 -0.32
CA HIS A 83 0.89 3.99 -0.30
C HIS A 83 1.47 3.92 -1.71
N ALA A 84 1.25 2.84 -2.45
CA ALA A 84 1.74 2.72 -3.83
C ALA A 84 1.24 3.86 -4.77
N LEU A 85 0.06 4.43 -4.50
CA LEU A 85 -0.50 5.57 -5.21
C LEU A 85 0.10 6.93 -4.78
N GLY A 86 0.85 6.98 -3.68
CA GLY A 86 1.58 8.16 -3.23
C GLY A 86 1.04 8.80 -1.95
N PHE A 87 0.12 8.15 -1.23
CA PHE A 87 -0.40 8.67 0.03
C PHE A 87 0.50 8.26 1.19
N ASN A 88 0.84 9.23 2.04
CA ASN A 88 1.41 8.97 3.36
C ASN A 88 0.30 8.65 4.37
N HIS A 89 0.68 8.26 5.57
CA HIS A 89 -0.27 8.18 6.67
C HIS A 89 -0.85 9.56 7.01
N GLU A 90 -2.10 9.61 7.43
CA GLU A 90 -2.81 10.88 7.68
C GLU A 90 -2.14 11.70 8.80
N GLN A 91 -1.61 11.04 9.83
CA GLN A 91 -0.86 11.72 10.89
C GLN A 91 0.48 12.31 10.43
N CYS A 92 0.90 12.13 9.17
CA CYS A 92 2.09 12.77 8.63
C CYS A 92 1.78 14.11 7.93
N ARG A 93 0.52 14.55 7.89
CA ARG A 93 0.15 15.83 7.31
C ARG A 93 0.87 16.99 7.98
N SER A 94 1.18 18.03 7.19
CA SER A 94 1.84 19.24 7.66
C SER A 94 1.01 20.05 8.67
N ASP A 95 -0.32 19.88 8.66
CA ASP A 95 -1.26 20.53 9.58
C ASP A 95 -1.69 19.64 10.76
N ARG A 96 -1.15 18.43 10.91
CA ARG A 96 -1.60 17.46 11.93
C ARG A 96 -1.60 18.04 13.35
N ASP A 97 -0.67 18.94 13.66
CA ASP A 97 -0.47 19.47 15.02
C ASP A 97 -1.62 20.43 15.40
N GLN A 98 -2.50 20.78 14.46
CA GLN A 98 -3.77 21.47 14.69
C GLN A 98 -4.92 20.51 15.07
N HIS A 99 -4.75 19.21 14.87
CA HIS A 99 -5.81 18.19 15.00
C HIS A 99 -5.51 17.14 16.07
N ILE A 100 -4.23 16.80 16.26
CA ILE A 100 -3.79 15.74 17.17
C ILE A 100 -2.54 16.15 17.95
N TRP A 101 -2.30 15.49 19.08
CA TRP A 101 -1.05 15.59 19.82
C TRP A 101 -0.32 14.25 19.83
N ILE A 102 0.96 14.25 19.45
CA ILE A 102 1.81 13.07 19.51
C ILE A 102 2.50 13.00 20.88
N LEU A 103 2.13 11.99 21.68
CA LEU A 103 2.80 11.70 22.94
C LEU A 103 4.06 10.88 22.69
N TRP A 104 5.12 11.52 22.20
CA TRP A 104 6.38 10.89 21.78
C TRP A 104 7.01 9.95 22.82
N LYS A 105 6.86 10.25 24.11
CA LYS A 105 7.33 9.41 25.22
C LYS A 105 6.71 8.00 25.25
N ASN A 106 5.55 7.82 24.61
CA ASN A 106 4.84 6.54 24.53
C ASN A 106 5.17 5.76 23.24
N ILE A 107 6.05 6.29 22.39
CA ILE A 107 6.36 5.69 21.09
C ILE A 107 7.82 5.25 21.06
N HIS A 108 8.04 3.98 20.68
CA HIS A 108 9.38 3.42 20.51
C HIS A 108 10.20 4.24 19.50
N PRO A 109 11.46 4.63 19.79
CA PRO A 109 12.26 5.50 18.92
C PRO A 109 12.36 5.04 17.46
N LEU A 110 12.51 3.73 17.22
CA LEU A 110 12.54 3.16 15.86
C LEU A 110 11.25 3.35 15.05
N LYS A 111 10.16 3.77 15.67
CA LYS A 111 8.87 4.06 15.00
C LYS A 111 8.67 5.55 14.73
N HIS A 112 9.52 6.44 15.26
CA HIS A 112 9.40 7.88 15.05
C HIS A 112 9.36 8.27 13.55
N PRO A 113 10.15 7.65 12.66
CA PRO A 113 10.07 7.97 11.22
C PRO A 113 8.71 7.70 10.56
N GLN A 114 7.84 6.87 11.15
CA GLN A 114 6.49 6.59 10.62
C GLN A 114 5.46 7.67 10.98
N ILE A 115 5.85 8.65 11.79
CA ILE A 115 4.99 9.72 12.30
C ILE A 115 5.51 11.09 11.84
N SER A 116 6.78 11.17 11.48
CA SER A 116 7.37 12.38 10.89
C SER A 116 6.85 12.61 9.46
N PRO A 117 6.71 13.89 9.04
CA PRO A 117 6.38 14.23 7.65
C PRO A 117 7.51 13.85 6.67
#